data_AF-A0A7S0IUT1-F1
#
_entry.id   AF-A0A7S0IUT1-F1
#
_cell.length_a   1.000
_cell.length_b   1.000
_cell.length_c   1.000
_cell.angle_alpha   90.00
_cell.angle_beta   90.00
_cell.angle_gamma   90.00
#
_symmetry.space_group_name_H-M   'P 1'
#
loop_
_entity.id
_entity.type
_entity.pdbx_description
1 polymer ?
#
loop_
_entity_poly.entity_id
_entity_poly.type
_entity_poly.pdbx_seq_one_letter_code
_entity_poly.pdbx_strand_id
1 'polypeptide(L)'
;RRLAGAARSLHTLDLSRAIGVLDSMLLQLLPLCPTLLHLDLSKLPLISPRITSTSLCALRLAHCEALAEPLIQCPRLRTLDWEGSEWLRAPTVISSALSTLRLSCCRSLTSPTVQCEALTSLNLSECVSLSSEALQACPLT
;
A
#
# COMPACT_ATOMS: atom_id res chain seq x y z
N ARG A 1 19.17 13.46 -17.69
CA ARG A 1 18.52 14.77 -17.43
C ARG A 1 17.05 14.85 -17.90
N ARG A 2 16.62 14.28 -19.05
CA ARG A 2 15.21 14.34 -19.50
C ARG A 2 14.20 13.55 -18.64
N LEU A 3 14.59 12.40 -18.07
CA LEU A 3 13.72 11.60 -17.18
C LEU A 3 13.35 12.34 -15.87
N ALA A 4 14.27 13.12 -15.31
CA ALA A 4 14.02 13.89 -14.09
C ALA A 4 13.04 15.07 -14.29
N GLY A 5 12.88 15.54 -15.53
CA GLY A 5 11.88 16.55 -15.88
C GLY A 5 10.47 15.95 -15.98
N ALA A 6 10.34 14.80 -16.63
CA ALA A 6 9.06 14.10 -16.79
C ALA A 6 8.51 13.57 -15.45
N ALA A 7 9.39 13.11 -14.56
CA ALA A 7 9.01 12.62 -13.22
C ALA A 7 8.32 13.71 -12.36
N ARG A 8 8.68 14.99 -12.57
CA ARG A 8 8.15 16.12 -11.78
C ARG A 8 6.71 16.52 -12.13
N SER A 9 6.18 16.07 -13.26
CA SER A 9 4.79 16.30 -13.67
C SER A 9 3.97 15.02 -13.75
N LEU A 10 4.54 13.90 -13.28
CA LEU A 10 3.91 12.60 -13.36
C LEU A 10 2.88 12.46 -12.23
N HIS A 11 1.60 12.34 -12.58
CA HIS A 11 0.50 12.18 -11.62
C HIS A 11 0.08 10.73 -11.41
N THR A 12 0.34 9.88 -12.40
CA THR A 12 0.00 8.46 -12.38
C THR A 12 1.19 7.67 -12.87
N LEU A 13 1.53 6.60 -12.16
CA LEU A 13 2.56 5.66 -12.52
C LEU A 13 2.02 4.24 -12.33
N ASP A 14 2.05 3.47 -13.40
CA ASP A 14 1.69 2.06 -13.39
C ASP A 14 2.97 1.25 -13.61
N LEU A 15 3.34 0.46 -12.60
CA LEU A 15 4.42 -0.53 -12.64
C LEU A 15 3.86 -1.94 -12.46
N SER A 16 2.56 -2.13 -12.61
CA SER A 16 1.94 -3.43 -12.40
C SER A 16 2.57 -4.47 -13.34
N ARG A 17 2.86 -5.66 -12.80
CA ARG A 17 3.50 -6.77 -13.54
C ARG A 17 4.89 -6.44 -14.11
N ALA A 18 5.51 -5.32 -13.73
CA ALA A 18 6.84 -4.97 -14.18
C ALA A 18 7.88 -5.96 -13.64
N ILE A 19 8.91 -6.21 -14.44
CA ILE A 19 9.98 -7.14 -14.08
C ILE A 19 11.13 -6.35 -13.43
N GLY A 20 11.70 -6.91 -12.36
CA GLY A 20 12.87 -6.34 -11.70
C GLY A 20 12.56 -5.15 -10.78
N VAL A 21 11.28 -4.85 -10.51
CA VAL A 21 10.92 -3.85 -9.51
C VAL A 21 11.07 -4.43 -8.11
N LEU A 22 12.07 -3.93 -7.39
CA LEU A 22 12.38 -4.32 -6.02
C LEU A 22 12.00 -3.21 -5.03
N ASP A 23 11.83 -3.57 -3.75
CA ASP A 23 11.54 -2.66 -2.65
C ASP A 23 12.49 -1.45 -2.61
N SER A 24 13.79 -1.68 -2.85
CA SER A 24 14.83 -0.64 -2.84
C SER A 24 14.67 0.38 -3.96
N MET A 25 14.10 -0.01 -5.10
CA MET A 25 13.87 0.92 -6.21
C MET A 25 12.77 1.93 -5.88
N LEU A 26 11.75 1.52 -5.12
CA LEU A 26 10.66 2.42 -4.72
C LEU A 26 11.17 3.55 -3.83
N LEU A 27 12.11 3.24 -2.93
CA LEU A 27 12.79 4.24 -2.09
C LEU A 27 13.54 5.30 -2.90
N GLN A 28 14.09 4.91 -4.06
CA GLN A 28 14.79 5.84 -4.96
C GLN A 28 13.83 6.58 -5.91
N LEU A 29 12.76 5.93 -6.33
CA LEU A 29 11.83 6.45 -7.33
C LEU A 29 10.87 7.50 -6.75
N LEU A 30 10.26 7.23 -5.60
CA LEU A 30 9.21 8.09 -5.03
C LEU A 30 9.68 9.54 -4.80
N PRO A 31 10.90 9.82 -4.30
CA PRO A 31 11.39 11.19 -4.15
C PRO A 31 11.54 11.96 -5.48
N LEU A 32 11.66 11.25 -6.61
CA LEU A 32 11.80 11.85 -7.94
C LEU A 32 10.46 12.29 -8.53
N CYS A 33 9.35 11.79 -7.98
CA CYS A 33 7.99 12.01 -8.48
C CYS A 33 7.12 12.76 -7.44
N PRO A 34 7.44 14.02 -7.08
CA PRO A 34 6.77 14.73 -5.99
C PRO A 34 5.29 15.04 -6.25
N THR A 35 4.83 14.97 -7.51
CA THR A 35 3.45 15.22 -7.92
C THR A 35 2.65 13.95 -8.15
N LEU A 36 3.22 12.77 -7.85
CA LEU A 36 2.58 11.49 -8.08
C LEU A 36 1.39 11.29 -7.15
N LEU A 37 0.20 11.14 -7.74
CA LEU A 37 -1.06 10.96 -7.03
C LEU A 37 -1.51 9.50 -7.01
N HIS A 38 -1.23 8.74 -8.08
CA HIS A 38 -1.66 7.36 -8.23
C HIS A 38 -0.46 6.47 -8.56
N LEU A 39 -0.32 5.39 -7.81
CA LEU A 39 0.74 4.41 -8.03
C LEU A 39 0.14 3.00 -7.99
N ASP A 40 0.33 2.25 -9.09
CA ASP A 40 -0.02 0.84 -9.17
C ASP A 40 1.26 -0.01 -9.18
N LEU A 41 1.39 -0.86 -8.16
CA LEU A 41 2.47 -1.82 -7.93
C LEU A 41 1.94 -3.26 -7.90
N SER A 42 0.74 -3.50 -8.43
CA SER A 42 0.09 -4.80 -8.37
C SER A 42 0.89 -5.87 -9.10
N LYS A 43 0.84 -7.11 -8.60
CA LYS A 43 1.51 -8.27 -9.22
C LYS A 43 3.04 -8.09 -9.34
N LEU A 44 3.65 -7.44 -8.35
CA LEU A 44 5.09 -7.31 -8.23
C LEU A 44 5.63 -8.23 -7.13
N PRO A 45 6.89 -8.72 -7.25
CA PRO A 45 7.53 -9.56 -6.25
C PRO A 45 8.08 -8.74 -5.06
N LEU A 46 7.33 -7.73 -4.60
CA LEU A 46 7.68 -6.90 -3.46
C LEU A 46 7.51 -7.70 -2.17
N ILE A 47 8.42 -7.52 -1.20
CA ILE A 47 8.42 -8.31 0.04
C ILE A 47 7.98 -7.44 1.21
N SER A 48 8.73 -6.37 1.48
CA SER A 48 8.46 -5.44 2.57
C SER A 48 8.75 -4.00 2.12
N PRO A 49 8.04 -3.50 1.10
CA PRO A 49 8.30 -2.18 0.55
C PRO A 49 7.99 -1.11 1.60
N ARG A 50 8.85 -0.09 1.65
CA ARG A 50 8.66 1.11 2.47
C ARG A 50 8.25 2.26 1.55
N ILE A 51 6.98 2.67 1.62
CA ILE A 51 6.40 3.67 0.73
C ILE A 51 6.08 4.92 1.55
N THR A 52 6.82 5.98 1.29
CA THR A 52 6.61 7.29 1.90
C THR A 52 6.43 8.33 0.80
N SER A 53 5.29 9.01 0.80
CA SER A 53 4.99 10.07 -0.18
C SER A 53 4.07 11.11 0.43
N THR A 54 4.34 12.38 0.14
CA THR A 54 3.50 13.51 0.57
C THR A 54 2.36 13.81 -0.40
N SER A 55 2.35 13.21 -1.59
CA SER A 55 1.39 13.51 -2.67
C SER A 55 0.46 12.36 -3.04
N LEU A 56 0.85 11.11 -2.76
CA LEU A 56 0.04 9.95 -3.14
C LEU A 56 -1.35 10.00 -2.52
N CYS A 57 -2.36 9.84 -3.36
CA CYS A 57 -3.78 9.77 -3.04
C CYS A 57 -4.34 8.35 -3.21
N ALA A 58 -3.74 7.55 -4.10
CA ALA A 58 -4.14 6.15 -4.33
C ALA A 58 -2.92 5.26 -4.52
N LEU A 59 -2.94 4.10 -3.87
CA LEU A 59 -1.88 3.11 -3.95
C LEU A 59 -2.48 1.71 -4.07
N ARG A 60 -2.03 0.95 -5.08
CA ARG A 60 -2.43 -0.43 -5.30
C ARG A 60 -1.21 -1.34 -5.21
N LEU A 61 -1.29 -2.37 -4.37
CA LEU A 61 -0.37 -3.48 -4.24
C LEU A 61 -1.20 -4.78 -4.22
N ALA A 62 -2.10 -4.93 -5.20
CA ALA A 62 -2.98 -6.09 -5.28
C ALA A 62 -2.24 -7.29 -5.89
N HIS A 63 -2.56 -8.49 -5.42
CA HIS A 63 -1.97 -9.75 -5.89
C HIS A 63 -0.43 -9.76 -5.87
N CYS A 64 0.18 -9.16 -4.84
CA CYS A 64 1.62 -9.25 -4.63
C CYS A 64 1.93 -10.48 -3.78
N GLU A 65 2.26 -11.59 -4.42
CA GLU A 65 2.37 -12.91 -3.78
C GLU A 65 3.50 -13.02 -2.75
N ALA A 66 4.53 -12.17 -2.82
CA ALA A 66 5.63 -12.15 -1.85
C ALA A 66 5.45 -11.11 -0.73
N LEU A 67 4.39 -10.30 -0.79
CA LEU A 67 4.20 -9.14 0.08
C LEU A 67 3.88 -9.60 1.50
N ALA A 68 4.76 -9.31 2.45
CA ALA A 68 4.66 -9.78 3.82
C ALA A 68 4.36 -8.64 4.81
N GLU A 69 5.24 -7.63 4.86
CA GLU A 69 5.24 -6.62 5.93
C GLU A 69 5.53 -5.21 5.34
N PRO A 70 4.65 -4.70 4.46
CA PRO A 70 4.81 -3.36 3.91
C PRO A 70 4.62 -2.28 4.98
N LEU A 71 5.36 -1.18 4.83
CA LEU A 71 5.19 0.03 5.62
C LEU A 71 4.76 1.18 4.71
N ILE A 72 3.54 1.69 4.92
CA ILE A 72 2.96 2.78 4.15
C ILE A 72 2.80 4.01 5.05
N GLN A 73 3.52 5.08 4.73
CA GLN A 73 3.45 6.37 5.44
C GLN A 73 3.14 7.48 4.44
N CYS A 74 1.85 7.70 4.18
CA CYS A 74 1.40 8.62 3.14
C CYS A 74 0.21 9.47 3.66
N PRO A 75 0.43 10.70 4.14
CA PRO A 75 -0.61 11.48 4.83
C PRO A 75 -1.80 11.87 3.94
N ARG A 76 -1.63 11.91 2.61
CA ARG A 76 -2.71 12.25 1.66
C ARG A 76 -3.38 11.05 1.03
N LEU A 77 -2.95 9.83 1.37
CA LEU A 77 -3.46 8.60 0.80
C LEU A 77 -4.92 8.42 1.19
N ARG A 78 -5.81 8.24 0.21
CA ARG A 78 -7.25 8.06 0.41
C ARG A 78 -7.69 6.63 0.19
N THR A 79 -7.01 5.94 -0.73
CA THR A 79 -7.31 4.56 -1.09
C THR A 79 -6.04 3.72 -1.08
N LEU A 80 -6.12 2.57 -0.40
CA LEU A 80 -5.07 1.57 -0.36
C LEU A 80 -5.68 0.20 -0.65
N ASP A 81 -5.07 -0.51 -1.60
CA ASP A 81 -5.57 -1.79 -2.06
C ASP A 81 -4.47 -2.86 -1.98
N TRP A 82 -4.71 -3.89 -1.18
CA TRP A 82 -3.87 -5.07 -1.00
C TRP A 82 -4.57 -6.37 -1.40
N GLU A 83 -5.73 -6.28 -2.05
CA GLU A 83 -6.57 -7.43 -2.38
C GLU A 83 -5.75 -8.56 -3.04
N GLY A 84 -5.96 -9.79 -2.56
CA GLY A 84 -5.33 -10.99 -3.08
C GLY A 84 -3.84 -11.12 -2.79
N SER A 85 -3.25 -10.27 -1.95
CA SER A 85 -1.88 -10.47 -1.45
C SER A 85 -1.91 -11.48 -0.31
N GLU A 86 -1.89 -12.77 -0.64
CA GLU A 86 -2.16 -13.87 0.30
C GLU A 86 -1.14 -14.00 1.44
N TRP A 87 0.10 -13.58 1.20
CA TRP A 87 1.21 -13.64 2.17
C TRP A 87 1.34 -12.42 3.08
N LEU A 88 0.43 -11.45 2.95
CA LEU A 88 0.43 -10.24 3.77
C LEU A 88 0.15 -10.59 5.23
N ARG A 89 1.11 -10.36 6.14
CA ARG A 89 1.02 -10.78 7.55
C ARG A 89 0.75 -9.63 8.51
N ALA A 90 1.64 -8.64 8.52
CA ALA A 90 1.62 -7.55 9.49
C ALA A 90 1.90 -6.20 8.80
N PRO A 91 1.01 -5.75 7.90
CA PRO A 91 1.15 -4.45 7.27
C PRO A 91 1.07 -3.32 8.30
N THR A 92 1.82 -2.25 8.06
CA THR A 92 1.69 -0.99 8.81
C THR A 92 1.23 0.12 7.88
N VAL A 93 0.13 0.79 8.22
CA VAL A 93 -0.42 1.93 7.48
C VAL A 93 -0.59 3.12 8.39
N ILE A 94 0.00 4.25 8.00
CA ILE A 94 -0.09 5.52 8.68
C ILE A 94 -0.51 6.58 7.67
N SER A 95 -1.74 7.09 7.82
CA SER A 95 -2.30 8.11 6.93
C SER A 95 -3.46 8.84 7.59
N SER A 96 -3.45 10.17 7.57
CA SER A 96 -4.55 10.97 8.10
C SER A 96 -5.75 11.09 7.15
N ALA A 97 -5.60 10.71 5.88
CA ALA A 97 -6.64 10.88 4.85
C ALA A 97 -7.23 9.56 4.33
N LEU A 98 -6.75 8.41 4.80
CA LEU A 98 -7.14 7.11 4.26
C LEU A 98 -8.58 6.80 4.64
N SER A 99 -9.47 6.77 3.65
CA SER A 99 -10.89 6.46 3.84
C SER A 99 -11.25 5.04 3.43
N THR A 100 -10.49 4.44 2.51
CA THR A 100 -10.74 3.09 2.00
C THR A 100 -9.50 2.21 2.08
N LEU A 101 -9.62 1.09 2.80
CA LEU A 101 -8.61 0.04 2.89
C LEU A 101 -9.20 -1.30 2.42
N ARG A 102 -8.61 -1.90 1.39
CA ARG A 102 -8.99 -3.23 0.90
C ARG A 102 -7.90 -4.25 1.21
N LEU A 103 -8.29 -5.32 1.89
CA LEU A 103 -7.43 -6.42 2.33
C LEU A 103 -8.08 -7.77 1.99
N SER A 104 -9.09 -7.80 1.12
CA SER A 104 -9.80 -9.04 0.78
C SER A 104 -8.84 -10.11 0.28
N CYS A 105 -9.08 -11.36 0.68
CA CYS A 105 -8.26 -12.53 0.34
C CYS A 105 -6.79 -12.46 0.85
N CYS A 106 -6.46 -11.62 1.84
CA CYS A 106 -5.17 -11.66 2.53
C CYS A 106 -5.16 -12.78 3.58
N ARG A 107 -4.98 -14.02 3.13
CA ARG A 107 -5.16 -15.24 3.96
C ARG A 107 -4.19 -15.35 5.14
N SER A 108 -2.99 -14.78 5.03
CA SER A 108 -1.97 -14.80 6.10
C SER A 108 -2.01 -13.58 7.03
N LEU A 109 -3.02 -12.72 6.89
CA LEU A 109 -3.11 -11.47 7.66
C LEU A 109 -3.39 -11.77 9.13
N THR A 110 -2.45 -11.42 10.01
CA THR A 110 -2.56 -11.71 11.45
C THR A 110 -2.72 -10.46 12.30
N SER A 111 -1.95 -9.40 12.00
CA SER A 111 -1.82 -8.24 12.89
C SER A 111 -1.54 -6.94 12.12
N PRO A 112 -2.51 -6.43 11.33
CA PRO A 112 -2.39 -5.14 10.69
C PRO A 112 -2.30 -4.01 11.73
N THR A 113 -1.38 -3.07 11.54
CA THR A 113 -1.32 -1.81 12.29
C THR A 113 -1.88 -0.70 11.42
N VAL A 114 -3.05 -0.15 11.78
CA VAL A 114 -3.76 0.85 10.98
C VAL A 114 -3.96 2.12 11.80
N GLN A 115 -3.09 3.11 11.58
CA GLN A 115 -3.22 4.46 12.14
C GLN A 115 -3.84 5.38 11.10
N CYS A 116 -5.16 5.26 10.94
CA CYS A 116 -5.93 5.97 9.92
C CYS A 116 -7.25 6.52 10.47
N GLU A 117 -7.23 7.76 10.96
CA GLU A 117 -8.38 8.40 11.63
C GLU A 117 -9.58 8.65 10.69
N ALA A 118 -9.33 8.81 9.40
CA ALA A 118 -10.36 9.07 8.40
C ALA A 118 -10.97 7.80 7.78
N LEU A 119 -10.61 6.60 8.28
CA LEU A 119 -11.04 5.35 7.68
C LEU A 119 -12.54 5.16 7.86
N THR A 120 -13.26 4.94 6.75
CA THR A 120 -14.71 4.73 6.74
C THR A 120 -15.11 3.43 6.04
N SER A 121 -14.21 2.85 5.25
CA SER A 121 -14.43 1.60 4.53
C SER A 121 -13.24 0.67 4.71
N LEU A 122 -13.50 -0.50 5.28
CA LEU A 122 -12.51 -1.56 5.47
C LEU A 122 -13.09 -2.88 4.96
N ASN A 123 -12.37 -3.51 4.01
CA ASN A 123 -12.74 -4.84 3.53
C ASN A 123 -11.72 -5.89 4.00
N LEU A 124 -12.17 -6.81 4.85
CA LEU A 124 -11.41 -7.95 5.39
C LEU A 124 -11.99 -9.31 4.95
N SER A 125 -12.80 -9.35 3.87
CA SER A 125 -13.41 -10.60 3.41
C SER A 125 -12.35 -11.65 3.08
N GLU A 126 -12.58 -12.90 3.48
CA GLU A 126 -11.67 -14.03 3.23
C GLU A 126 -10.27 -13.91 3.88
N CYS A 127 -10.11 -13.05 4.90
CA CYS A 127 -8.93 -13.04 5.76
C CYS A 127 -9.10 -14.04 6.91
N VAL A 128 -8.67 -15.28 6.69
CA VAL A 128 -8.93 -16.39 7.62
C VAL A 128 -8.00 -16.46 8.84
N SER A 129 -6.83 -15.82 8.80
CA SER A 129 -5.84 -15.86 9.88
C SER A 129 -5.89 -14.65 10.83
N LEU A 130 -6.88 -13.76 10.67
CA LEU A 130 -7.03 -12.55 11.45
C LEU A 130 -7.47 -12.89 12.88
N SER A 131 -6.73 -12.44 13.88
CA SER A 131 -7.10 -12.67 15.29
C SER A 131 -8.14 -11.66 15.78
N SER A 132 -8.90 -12.01 16.81
CA SER A 132 -9.88 -11.13 17.46
C SER A 132 -9.25 -9.84 18.00
N GLU A 133 -8.03 -9.92 18.52
CA GLU A 133 -7.30 -8.80 19.11
C GLU A 133 -6.87 -7.80 18.03
N ALA A 134 -6.48 -8.30 16.86
CA ALA A 134 -6.11 -7.45 15.72
C ALA A 134 -7.30 -6.65 15.17
N LEU A 135 -8.52 -7.19 15.28
CA LEU A 135 -9.73 -6.46 14.90
C LEU A 135 -10.00 -5.30 15.85
N GLN A 136 -9.83 -5.46 17.16
CA GLN A 136 -10.05 -4.40 18.16
C GLN A 136 -9.11 -3.20 18.00
N ALA A 137 -7.93 -3.41 17.40
CA ALA A 137 -6.98 -2.35 17.11
C ALA A 137 -7.33 -1.54 15.84
N CYS A 138 -8.33 -1.96 15.07
CA CYS A 138 -8.76 -1.25 13.88
C CYS A 138 -9.65 -0.05 14.26
N PRO A 139 -9.48 1.13 13.63
CA PRO A 139 -10.22 2.34 13.99
C PRO A 139 -11.75 2.29 13.70
N LEU A 140 -12.27 1.15 13.23
CA LEU A 140 -13.67 0.95 12.84
C LEU A 140 -14.43 -0.05 13.73
N THR A 141 -13.79 -0.65 14.74
CA THR A 141 -14.42 -1.51 15.75
C THR A 141 -14.58 -0.78 17.06
#